data_AF-A0A7W1YGF7-F1
#
_entry.id   AF-A0A7W1YGF7-F1
#
_cell.length_a   1.000
_cell.length_b   1.000
_cell.length_c   1.000
_cell.angle_alpha   90.00
_cell.angle_beta   90.00
_cell.angle_gamma   90.00
#
_symmetry.space_group_name_H-M   'P 1'
#
loop_
_entity.id
_entity.type
_entity.pdbx_description
1 polymer ?
#
loop_
_entity_poly.entity_id
_entity_poly.type
_entity_poly.pdbx_seq_one_letter_code
_entity_poly.pdbx_strand_id
1 'polypeptide(L)'
;MSIPAFSATIAGISLFISIFTLWKNRKRIEVYFDDIRFIEKNVVTLRNPSGETDTFDSGYKCSIKVINLSPNDIAYFDLRAFPTESNINFYLLTQKSLHPAFKDSRIYEVHNEGKSIIELEIPEKNHGLFKGNSFTHFDIFITDSGSSTFSDDIALSFKVPKKAFIKDPYAVTKRNKYKVHGIVYKINDPESQEKHK
;
A
#
# COMPACT_ATOMS: atom_id res chain seq x y z
N MET A 1 -9.06 -24.23 52.82
CA MET A 1 -8.09 -23.49 51.98
C MET A 1 -8.01 -22.08 52.55
N SER A 2 -6.82 -21.59 52.91
CA SER A 2 -6.70 -20.25 53.50
C SER A 2 -7.09 -19.19 52.47
N ILE A 3 -7.86 -18.18 52.89
CA ILE A 3 -8.24 -17.01 52.08
C ILE A 3 -7.07 -16.47 51.22
N PRO A 4 -5.81 -16.36 51.72
CA PRO A 4 -4.65 -15.95 50.91
C PRO A 4 -4.23 -16.93 49.81
N ALA A 5 -4.42 -18.24 49.98
CA ALA A 5 -4.10 -19.21 48.94
C ALA A 5 -5.09 -19.11 47.77
N PHE A 6 -6.38 -18.90 48.07
CA PHE A 6 -7.42 -18.71 47.08
C PHE A 6 -7.22 -17.42 46.26
N SER A 7 -6.87 -16.31 46.91
CA SER A 7 -6.58 -15.05 46.21
C SER A 7 -5.35 -15.13 45.31
N ALA A 8 -4.29 -15.82 45.76
CA ALA A 8 -3.09 -16.05 44.95
C ALA A 8 -3.39 -16.87 43.68
N THR A 9 -4.25 -17.89 43.76
CA THR A 9 -4.66 -18.68 42.58
C THR A 9 -5.43 -17.82 41.57
N ILE A 10 -6.38 -17.01 42.03
CA ILE A 10 -7.13 -16.09 41.17
C ILE A 10 -6.20 -15.10 40.49
N ALA A 11 -5.23 -14.54 41.23
CA ALA A 11 -4.25 -13.62 40.69
C ALA A 11 -3.38 -14.28 39.60
N GLY A 12 -2.92 -15.52 39.84
CA GLY A 12 -2.14 -16.29 38.86
C GLY A 12 -2.92 -16.56 37.56
N ILE A 13 -4.17 -17.00 37.66
CA ILE A 13 -5.05 -17.24 36.51
C ILE A 13 -5.30 -15.93 35.74
N SER A 14 -5.56 -14.85 36.46
CA SER A 14 -5.81 -13.53 35.87
C SER A 14 -4.59 -13.00 35.12
N LEU A 15 -3.39 -13.19 35.68
CA LEU A 15 -2.13 -12.83 35.04
C LEU A 15 -1.89 -13.66 33.78
N PHE A 16 -2.13 -14.97 33.84
CA PHE A 16 -2.00 -15.86 32.68
C PHE A 16 -2.93 -15.46 31.55
N ILE A 17 -4.22 -15.23 31.83
CA ILE A 17 -5.21 -14.77 30.85
C ILE A 17 -4.76 -13.44 30.24
N SER A 18 -4.25 -12.52 31.07
CA SER A 18 -3.76 -11.21 30.61
C SER A 18 -2.58 -11.33 29.64
N ILE A 19 -1.58 -12.15 29.99
CA ILE A 19 -0.40 -12.40 29.13
C ILE A 19 -0.82 -13.09 27.82
N PHE A 20 -1.67 -14.10 27.91
CA PHE A 20 -2.18 -14.82 26.74
C PHE A 20 -2.96 -13.89 25.80
N THR A 21 -3.85 -13.06 26.36
CA THR A 21 -4.64 -12.08 25.61
C THR A 21 -3.75 -11.05 24.93
N LEU A 22 -2.70 -10.58 25.62
CA LEU A 22 -1.72 -9.66 25.04
C LEU A 22 -0.96 -10.29 23.87
N TRP A 23 -0.54 -11.55 24.01
CA TRP A 23 0.20 -12.25 22.97
C TRP A 23 -0.66 -12.50 21.72
N LYS A 24 -1.92 -12.93 21.93
CA LYS A 24 -2.89 -13.20 20.86
C LYS A 24 -3.31 -11.93 20.10
N ASN A 25 -3.46 -10.80 20.79
CA ASN A 25 -3.91 -9.54 20.17
C ASN A 25 -2.78 -8.69 19.57
N ARG A 26 -1.54 -9.19 19.55
CA ARG A 26 -0.39 -8.44 19.02
C ARG A 26 -0.56 -8.21 17.52
N LYS A 27 -0.56 -6.94 17.11
CA LYS A 27 -0.62 -6.57 15.68
C LYS A 27 0.62 -7.02 14.90
N ARG A 28 0.43 -7.86 13.88
CA ARG A 28 1.45 -8.38 12.96
C ARG A 28 1.01 -8.09 11.52
N ILE A 29 1.87 -7.42 10.78
CA ILE A 29 1.68 -7.09 9.37
C ILE A 29 2.99 -7.37 8.65
N GLU A 30 2.88 -8.10 7.56
CA GLU A 30 3.95 -8.38 6.62
C GLU A 30 3.63 -7.64 5.31
N VAL A 31 4.66 -7.04 4.73
CA VAL A 31 4.51 -6.15 3.58
C VAL A 31 5.62 -6.48 2.60
N TYR A 32 5.23 -6.72 1.36
CA TYR A 32 6.13 -7.00 0.26
C TYR A 32 5.87 -5.98 -0.83
N PHE A 33 6.95 -5.48 -1.41
CA PHE A 33 6.95 -4.57 -2.54
C PHE A 33 7.58 -5.31 -3.70
N ASP A 34 6.87 -5.41 -4.81
CA ASP A 34 7.40 -5.97 -6.05
C ASP A 34 8.21 -4.91 -6.80
N ASP A 35 9.05 -5.32 -7.75
CA ASP A 35 9.87 -4.41 -8.56
C ASP A 35 9.00 -3.37 -9.31
N ILE A 36 9.57 -2.17 -9.50
CA ILE A 36 8.93 -1.12 -10.28
C ILE A 36 9.28 -1.27 -11.76
N ARG A 37 8.33 -1.02 -12.65
CA ARG A 37 8.55 -1.01 -14.09
C ARG A 37 7.94 0.21 -14.75
N PHE A 38 8.60 0.70 -15.79
CA PHE A 38 8.05 1.75 -16.64
C PHE A 38 6.93 1.17 -17.52
N ILE A 39 5.87 1.93 -17.67
CA ILE A 39 4.72 1.61 -18.52
C ILE A 39 4.56 2.74 -19.54
N GLU A 40 4.54 2.34 -20.80
CA GLU A 40 4.38 3.27 -21.91
C GLU A 40 2.96 3.84 -21.97
N LYS A 41 2.83 4.96 -22.69
CA LYS A 41 1.56 5.61 -22.95
C LYS A 41 0.59 4.66 -23.65
N ASN A 42 -0.70 4.78 -23.33
CA ASN A 42 -1.79 3.99 -23.88
C ASN A 42 -1.81 2.49 -23.51
N VAL A 43 -0.91 2.04 -22.64
CA VAL A 43 -0.91 0.64 -22.16
C VAL A 43 -1.93 0.44 -21.05
N VAL A 44 -2.01 1.38 -20.08
CA VAL A 44 -3.03 1.32 -19.02
C VAL A 44 -4.36 1.86 -19.57
N THR A 45 -5.35 0.99 -19.65
CA THR A 45 -6.64 1.25 -20.27
C THR A 45 -7.78 1.07 -19.27
N LEU A 46 -8.66 2.07 -19.20
CA LEU A 46 -9.95 2.00 -18.54
C LEU A 46 -10.98 1.41 -19.50
N ARG A 47 -11.84 0.52 -19.01
CA ARG A 47 -13.00 0.06 -19.75
C ARG A 47 -14.23 0.11 -18.86
N ASN A 48 -15.20 0.93 -19.25
CA ASN A 48 -16.45 1.04 -18.52
C ASN A 48 -17.45 -0.07 -18.92
N PRO A 49 -18.54 -0.26 -18.16
CA PRO A 49 -19.55 -1.26 -18.48
C PRO A 49 -20.29 -1.02 -19.81
N SER A 50 -20.36 0.22 -20.31
CA SER A 50 -20.95 0.54 -21.62
C SER A 50 -20.02 0.22 -22.80
N GLY A 51 -18.76 -0.14 -22.53
CA GLY A 51 -17.78 -0.52 -23.54
C GLY A 51 -16.91 0.63 -24.05
N GLU A 52 -17.07 1.84 -23.53
CA GLU A 52 -16.16 2.95 -23.80
C GLU A 52 -14.82 2.71 -23.09
N THR A 53 -13.76 3.18 -23.74
CA THR A 53 -12.39 3.03 -23.27
C THR A 53 -11.70 4.37 -23.18
N ASP A 54 -10.84 4.50 -22.19
CA ASP A 54 -9.93 5.63 -22.04
C ASP A 54 -8.55 5.12 -21.63
N THR A 55 -7.50 5.91 -21.83
CA THR A 55 -6.12 5.48 -21.64
C THR A 55 -5.32 6.50 -20.85
N PHE A 56 -4.41 6.01 -20.01
CA PHE A 56 -3.49 6.88 -19.29
C PHE A 56 -2.21 7.16 -20.08
N ASP A 57 -1.57 8.27 -19.73
CA ASP A 57 -0.21 8.55 -20.18
C ASP A 57 0.79 7.58 -19.51
N SER A 58 2.05 7.67 -19.94
CA SER A 58 3.16 6.91 -19.37
C SER A 58 3.31 7.13 -17.87
N GLY A 59 3.91 6.14 -17.21
CA GLY A 59 4.12 6.16 -15.77
C GLY A 59 4.87 4.94 -15.29
N TYR A 60 4.86 4.73 -13.98
CA TYR A 60 5.48 3.59 -13.34
C TYR A 60 4.44 2.72 -12.66
N LYS A 61 4.61 1.40 -12.78
CA LYS A 61 3.79 0.41 -12.10
C LYS A 61 4.63 -0.42 -11.14
N CYS A 62 4.10 -0.69 -9.97
CA CYS A 62 4.61 -1.70 -9.04
C CYS A 62 3.42 -2.30 -8.28
N SER A 63 3.67 -3.34 -7.49
CA SER A 63 2.63 -3.96 -6.69
C SER A 63 3.01 -4.02 -5.21
N ILE A 64 2.02 -3.90 -4.34
CA ILE A 64 2.16 -4.03 -2.89
C ILE A 64 1.32 -5.20 -2.43
N LYS A 65 1.93 -6.11 -1.68
CA LYS A 65 1.25 -7.22 -1.01
C LYS A 65 1.31 -7.01 0.50
N VAL A 66 0.16 -7.00 1.14
CA VAL A 66 0.01 -6.79 2.57
C VAL A 66 -0.69 -7.99 3.19
N ILE A 67 -0.03 -8.65 4.13
CA ILE A 67 -0.60 -9.73 4.93
C ILE A 67 -0.81 -9.19 6.34
N ASN A 68 -2.07 -9.02 6.76
CA ASN A 68 -2.39 -8.72 8.14
C ASN A 68 -2.67 -10.03 8.90
N LEU A 69 -1.65 -10.53 9.60
CA LEU A 69 -1.74 -11.72 10.45
C LEU A 69 -2.41 -11.44 11.82
N SER A 70 -2.86 -10.20 12.05
CA SER A 70 -3.51 -9.82 13.29
C SER A 70 -4.96 -10.28 13.28
N PRO A 71 -5.54 -10.68 14.44
CA PRO A 71 -6.96 -11.01 14.53
C PRO A 71 -7.87 -9.78 14.37
N ASN A 72 -7.30 -8.58 14.37
CA ASN A 72 -8.02 -7.32 14.31
C ASN A 72 -7.59 -6.51 13.09
N ASP A 73 -8.51 -5.66 12.61
CA ASP A 73 -8.24 -4.73 11.53
C ASP A 73 -7.15 -3.72 11.91
N ILE A 74 -6.32 -3.37 10.93
CA ILE A 74 -5.51 -2.17 10.97
C ILE A 74 -6.38 -1.05 10.41
N ALA A 75 -6.96 -0.28 11.33
CA ALA A 75 -8.02 0.70 11.04
C ALA A 75 -7.66 1.80 10.04
N TYR A 76 -6.37 2.01 9.75
CA TYR A 76 -5.95 3.06 8.84
C TYR A 76 -4.64 2.71 8.13
N PHE A 77 -4.56 3.01 6.85
CA PHE A 77 -3.31 3.22 6.13
C PHE A 77 -3.37 4.50 5.30
N ASP A 78 -2.21 5.09 5.04
CA ASP A 78 -2.03 6.26 4.16
C ASP A 78 -0.90 5.95 3.18
N LEU A 79 -1.24 5.70 1.91
CA LEU A 79 -0.36 5.33 0.81
C LEU A 79 0.08 6.58 0.04
N ARG A 80 1.38 6.67 -0.22
CA ARG A 80 1.99 7.79 -0.92
C ARG A 80 3.11 7.29 -1.85
N ALA A 81 3.19 7.90 -3.02
CA ALA A 81 4.38 7.89 -3.86
C ALA A 81 4.91 9.32 -3.98
N PHE A 82 6.22 9.52 -3.86
CA PHE A 82 6.86 10.84 -3.93
C PHE A 82 8.35 10.67 -4.29
N PRO A 83 9.00 11.68 -4.90
CA PRO A 83 10.44 11.68 -5.04
C PRO A 83 11.08 12.02 -3.68
N THR A 84 12.20 11.38 -3.35
CA THR A 84 12.81 11.54 -2.02
C THR A 84 13.29 12.95 -1.73
N GLU A 85 13.66 13.70 -2.77
CA GLU A 85 14.16 15.07 -2.68
C GLU A 85 13.04 16.07 -2.32
N SER A 86 11.95 16.12 -3.09
CA SER A 86 10.90 17.13 -2.88
C SER A 86 9.84 16.70 -1.87
N ASN A 87 9.63 15.38 -1.68
CA ASN A 87 8.56 14.83 -0.84
C ASN A 87 7.15 15.34 -1.23
N ILE A 88 7.00 15.82 -2.47
CA ILE A 88 5.71 16.19 -3.06
C ILE A 88 5.11 14.93 -3.69
N ASN A 89 3.87 14.61 -3.35
CA ASN A 89 3.26 13.37 -3.82
C ASN A 89 3.09 13.39 -5.34
N PHE A 90 3.50 12.30 -5.99
CA PHE A 90 3.04 11.96 -7.33
C PHE A 90 1.55 11.62 -7.31
N TYR A 91 0.92 11.65 -8.48
CA TYR A 91 -0.44 11.15 -8.63
C TYR A 91 -0.44 9.62 -8.56
N LEU A 92 -1.27 9.09 -7.66
CA LEU A 92 -1.58 7.67 -7.58
C LEU A 92 -2.94 7.44 -8.21
N LEU A 93 -3.00 6.56 -9.20
CA LEU A 93 -4.26 6.12 -9.76
C LEU A 93 -5.04 5.33 -8.70
N THR A 94 -6.28 5.75 -8.45
CA THR A 94 -7.22 5.08 -7.55
C THR A 94 -8.59 5.03 -8.20
N GLN A 95 -9.44 4.08 -7.82
CA GLN A 95 -10.80 4.03 -8.40
C GLN A 95 -11.59 5.31 -8.11
N LYS A 96 -11.39 5.94 -6.94
CA LYS A 96 -12.04 7.22 -6.60
C LYS A 96 -11.52 8.44 -7.33
N SER A 97 -10.34 8.36 -7.95
CA SER A 97 -9.76 9.48 -8.70
C SER A 97 -10.12 9.44 -10.19
N LEU A 98 -10.88 8.43 -10.63
CA LEU A 98 -11.39 8.31 -12.00
C LEU A 98 -12.44 9.38 -12.31
N HIS A 99 -12.49 9.78 -13.59
CA HIS A 99 -13.55 10.64 -14.11
C HIS A 99 -14.93 9.98 -13.89
N PRO A 100 -16.01 10.74 -13.61
CA PRO A 100 -17.33 10.18 -13.33
C PRO A 100 -17.86 9.19 -14.36
N ALA A 101 -17.56 9.40 -15.66
CA ALA A 101 -17.95 8.49 -16.74
C ALA A 101 -17.30 7.09 -16.65
N PHE A 102 -16.19 6.98 -15.91
CA PHE A 102 -15.41 5.75 -15.78
C PHE A 102 -15.38 5.21 -14.35
N LYS A 103 -16.28 5.64 -13.46
CA LYS A 103 -16.22 5.33 -12.03
C LYS A 103 -16.37 3.84 -11.71
N ASP A 104 -17.11 3.11 -12.53
CA ASP A 104 -17.31 1.66 -12.41
C ASP A 104 -16.45 0.87 -13.43
N SER A 105 -15.41 1.51 -13.97
CA SER A 105 -14.53 0.89 -14.95
C SER A 105 -13.58 -0.11 -14.30
N ARG A 106 -13.30 -1.16 -15.05
CA ARG A 106 -12.15 -2.02 -14.79
C ARG A 106 -10.92 -1.41 -15.46
N ILE A 107 -9.77 -1.67 -14.87
CA ILE A 107 -8.49 -1.10 -15.30
C ILE A 107 -7.63 -2.25 -15.78
N TYR A 108 -7.07 -2.10 -16.96
CA TYR A 108 -6.32 -3.15 -17.64
C TYR A 108 -4.96 -2.64 -18.08
N GLU A 109 -3.99 -3.54 -18.09
CA GLU A 109 -2.77 -3.39 -18.87
C GLU A 109 -2.94 -4.14 -20.19
N VAL A 110 -2.86 -3.41 -21.30
CA VAL A 110 -3.11 -3.93 -22.64
C VAL A 110 -1.82 -3.92 -23.44
N HIS A 111 -1.34 -5.10 -23.81
CA HIS A 111 -0.14 -5.27 -24.62
C HIS A 111 -0.45 -5.91 -25.97
N ASN A 112 0.49 -5.79 -26.91
CA ASN A 112 0.46 -6.47 -28.21
C ASN A 112 -0.87 -6.21 -28.95
N GLU A 113 -1.29 -4.95 -29.01
CA GLU A 113 -2.52 -4.52 -29.71
C GLU A 113 -3.79 -5.24 -29.20
N GLY A 114 -3.88 -5.50 -27.89
CA GLY A 114 -5.06 -6.14 -27.29
C GLY A 114 -4.99 -7.67 -27.21
N LYS A 115 -3.88 -8.30 -27.63
CA LYS A 115 -3.70 -9.75 -27.53
C LYS A 115 -3.39 -10.23 -26.11
N SER A 116 -2.82 -9.37 -25.28
CA SER A 116 -2.58 -9.64 -23.86
C SER A 116 -3.22 -8.57 -23.02
N ILE A 117 -4.11 -8.98 -22.12
CA ILE A 117 -4.89 -8.10 -21.26
C ILE A 117 -4.76 -8.62 -19.83
N ILE A 118 -4.27 -7.78 -18.93
CA ILE A 118 -4.13 -8.08 -17.51
C ILE A 118 -5.00 -7.11 -16.73
N GLU A 119 -5.97 -7.62 -15.96
CA GLU A 119 -6.77 -6.78 -15.06
C GLU A 119 -5.90 -6.34 -13.87
N LEU A 120 -5.90 -5.06 -13.57
CA LEU A 120 -5.13 -4.46 -12.49
C LEU A 120 -6.00 -4.24 -11.25
N GLU A 121 -5.50 -4.67 -10.09
CA GLU A 121 -6.14 -4.47 -8.80
C GLU A 121 -5.79 -3.08 -8.23
N ILE A 122 -6.26 -2.03 -8.90
CA ILE A 122 -6.04 -0.64 -8.47
C ILE A 122 -6.79 -0.37 -7.16
N PRO A 123 -6.15 0.25 -6.16
CA PRO A 123 -6.79 0.55 -4.88
C PRO A 123 -7.98 1.50 -5.03
N GLU A 124 -9.01 1.32 -4.19
CA GLU A 124 -10.19 2.21 -4.20
C GLU A 124 -9.78 3.68 -3.90
N LYS A 125 -8.85 3.85 -2.95
CA LYS A 125 -8.31 5.13 -2.47
C LYS A 125 -6.87 4.92 -2.02
N ASN A 126 -6.13 6.02 -1.84
CA ASN A 126 -4.81 6.00 -1.23
C ASN A 126 -4.84 5.76 0.29
N HIS A 127 -6.00 5.57 0.91
CA HIS A 127 -6.14 5.29 2.33
C HIS A 127 -7.29 4.33 2.58
N GLY A 128 -7.22 3.60 3.69
CA GLY A 128 -8.25 2.62 4.02
C GLY A 128 -7.88 1.80 5.23
N LEU A 129 -8.42 0.60 5.33
CA LEU A 129 -8.13 -0.36 6.38
C LEU A 129 -7.52 -1.62 5.79
N PHE A 130 -6.65 -2.29 6.54
CA PHE A 130 -6.29 -3.68 6.26
C PHE A 130 -7.09 -4.58 7.20
N LYS A 131 -7.93 -5.45 6.64
CA LYS A 131 -8.77 -6.36 7.44
C LYS A 131 -7.90 -7.33 8.24
N GLY A 132 -8.37 -7.78 9.40
CA GLY A 132 -7.71 -8.82 10.19
C GLY A 132 -7.66 -10.16 9.45
N ASN A 133 -6.58 -10.92 9.64
CA ASN A 133 -6.34 -12.23 9.01
C ASN A 133 -6.57 -12.24 7.49
N SER A 134 -6.19 -11.17 6.79
CA SER A 134 -6.42 -11.05 5.35
C SER A 134 -5.14 -10.75 4.58
N PHE A 135 -5.16 -11.18 3.32
CA PHE A 135 -4.25 -10.73 2.28
C PHE A 135 -4.87 -9.56 1.50
N THR A 136 -4.05 -8.59 1.13
CA THR A 136 -4.46 -7.46 0.29
C THR A 136 -3.36 -7.22 -0.73
N HIS A 137 -3.72 -7.22 -2.00
CA HIS A 137 -2.85 -6.89 -3.12
C HIS A 137 -3.32 -5.57 -3.72
N PHE A 138 -2.35 -4.73 -4.10
CA PHE A 138 -2.61 -3.50 -4.84
C PHE A 138 -1.65 -3.40 -6.01
N ASP A 139 -2.19 -3.18 -7.20
CA ASP A 139 -1.41 -2.68 -8.32
C ASP A 139 -1.40 -1.15 -8.25
N ILE A 140 -0.20 -0.59 -8.12
CA ILE A 140 0.00 0.84 -7.96
C ILE A 140 0.51 1.39 -9.27
N PHE A 141 -0.30 2.26 -9.89
CA PHE A 141 0.12 3.03 -11.05
C PHE A 141 0.38 4.49 -10.64
N ILE A 142 1.60 4.93 -10.93
CA ILE A 142 2.14 6.24 -10.56
C ILE A 142 2.36 7.01 -11.85
N THR A 143 1.73 8.17 -11.98
CA THR A 143 1.91 9.05 -13.15
C THR A 143 2.21 10.47 -12.68
N ASP A 144 2.78 11.27 -13.59
CA ASP A 144 3.12 12.65 -13.29
C ASP A 144 1.83 13.46 -13.11
N SER A 145 1.74 14.19 -12.00
CA SER A 145 0.64 15.12 -11.72
C SER A 145 0.82 16.48 -12.42
N GLY A 146 1.81 16.62 -13.30
CA GLY A 146 2.22 17.88 -13.94
C GLY A 146 3.00 18.82 -13.02
N SER A 147 3.08 18.53 -11.72
CA SER A 147 3.78 19.33 -10.71
C SER A 147 5.11 18.74 -10.25
N SER A 148 5.42 17.51 -10.67
CA SER A 148 6.61 16.78 -10.21
C SER A 148 7.04 15.78 -11.27
N THR A 149 8.09 16.12 -12.01
CA THR A 149 8.71 15.21 -12.96
C THR A 149 9.41 14.06 -12.21
N PHE A 150 9.36 12.86 -12.79
CA PHE A 150 10.17 11.73 -12.33
C PHE A 150 11.66 12.06 -12.51
N SER A 151 12.32 12.56 -11.46
CA SER A 151 13.70 13.04 -11.59
C SER A 151 14.74 11.95 -11.41
N ASP A 152 14.67 11.13 -10.34
CA ASP A 152 15.70 10.12 -10.06
C ASP A 152 15.22 8.90 -9.28
N ASP A 153 14.25 9.10 -8.39
CA ASP A 153 13.70 8.03 -7.57
C ASP A 153 12.21 8.20 -7.26
N ILE A 154 11.62 7.08 -6.88
CA ILE A 154 10.24 7.00 -6.44
C ILE A 154 10.23 6.28 -5.11
N ALA A 155 9.91 7.01 -4.03
CA ALA A 155 9.63 6.43 -2.73
C ALA A 155 8.16 6.05 -2.66
N LEU A 156 7.87 4.77 -2.47
CA LEU A 156 6.53 4.25 -2.23
C LEU A 156 6.42 3.83 -0.77
N SER A 157 5.46 4.40 -0.05
CA SER A 157 5.29 4.07 1.36
C SER A 157 3.85 4.16 1.82
N PHE A 158 3.54 3.41 2.87
CA PHE A 158 2.33 3.64 3.63
C PHE A 158 2.57 3.61 5.14
N LYS A 159 1.72 4.35 5.86
CA LYS A 159 1.76 4.44 7.33
C LYS A 159 0.61 3.66 7.93
N VAL A 160 0.84 2.99 9.06
CA VAL A 160 -0.21 2.32 9.83
C VAL A 160 -0.21 2.76 11.30
N PRO A 161 -1.37 2.85 11.98
CA PRO A 161 -1.50 3.28 13.36
C PRO A 161 -1.00 2.19 14.32
N LYS A 162 0.32 2.09 14.39
CA LYS A 162 1.08 1.26 15.33
C LYS A 162 2.21 2.12 15.87
N LYS A 163 2.31 2.22 17.19
CA LYS A 163 3.37 3.00 17.84
C LYS A 163 4.72 2.48 17.36
N ALA A 164 5.52 3.37 16.79
CA ALA A 164 6.88 3.10 16.34
C ALA A 164 7.88 3.80 17.27
N PHE A 165 9.06 3.19 17.45
CA PHE A 165 10.16 3.80 18.20
C PHE A 165 10.91 4.83 17.33
N ILE A 166 11.05 4.54 16.04
CA ILE A 166 11.69 5.38 15.03
C ILE A 166 10.60 6.24 14.34
N LYS A 167 10.91 7.51 14.11
CA LYS A 167 10.02 8.44 13.40
C LYS A 167 10.19 8.22 11.89
N ASP A 168 9.10 8.34 11.14
CA ASP A 168 9.15 8.46 9.69
C ASP A 168 10.08 9.62 9.26
N PRO A 169 11.11 9.37 8.42
CA PRO A 169 12.00 10.42 7.93
C PRO A 169 11.27 11.48 7.09
N TYR A 170 10.14 11.13 6.48
CA TYR A 170 9.36 12.02 5.61
C TYR A 170 8.15 12.67 6.31
N ALA A 171 8.02 12.53 7.63
CA ALA A 171 6.90 13.08 8.38
C ALA A 171 7.02 14.58 8.65
N VAL A 172 6.17 15.36 7.97
CA VAL A 172 6.04 16.82 8.12
C VAL A 172 5.45 17.24 9.48
N THR A 173 4.68 16.37 10.15
CA THR A 173 3.97 16.74 11.40
C THR A 173 4.66 16.26 12.69
N LYS A 174 4.34 16.93 13.81
CA LYS A 174 4.74 16.55 15.19
C LYS A 174 3.89 15.39 15.78
N ARG A 175 3.02 14.74 14.99
CA ARG A 175 2.08 13.70 15.48
C ARG A 175 2.81 12.42 15.92
N ASN A 176 2.08 11.56 16.64
CA ASN A 176 2.54 10.26 17.14
C ASN A 176 3.33 9.47 16.08
N LYS A 177 4.42 8.84 16.52
CA LYS A 177 5.26 7.95 15.70
C LYS A 177 4.45 6.74 15.26
N TYR A 178 4.00 6.75 14.01
CA TYR A 178 3.35 5.61 13.37
C TYR A 178 4.37 4.75 12.62
N LYS A 179 4.08 3.45 12.51
CA LYS A 179 4.94 2.53 11.77
C LYS A 179 4.78 2.82 10.27
N VAL A 180 5.90 2.99 9.60
CA VAL A 180 5.98 3.19 8.16
C VAL A 180 6.51 1.92 7.52
N HIS A 181 5.92 1.55 6.40
CA HIS A 181 6.40 0.53 5.48
C HIS A 181 6.64 1.21 4.14
N GLY A 182 7.81 1.02 3.54
CA GLY A 182 8.11 1.65 2.26
C GLY A 182 9.41 1.17 1.66
N ILE A 183 9.59 1.52 0.39
CA ILE A 183 10.73 1.21 -0.45
C ILE A 183 11.05 2.44 -1.30
N VAL A 184 12.31 2.61 -1.68
CA VAL A 184 12.75 3.64 -2.62
C VAL A 184 13.28 2.93 -3.86
N TYR A 185 12.69 3.24 -5.01
CA TYR A 185 13.14 2.73 -6.30
C TYR A 185 14.00 3.76 -7.01
N LYS A 186 15.15 3.33 -7.55
CA LYS A 186 15.96 4.14 -8.46
C LYS A 186 15.49 3.88 -9.88
N ILE A 187 14.99 4.92 -10.55
CA ILE A 187 14.37 4.79 -11.89
C ILE A 187 15.35 5.08 -13.04
N ASN A 188 16.46 5.76 -12.74
CA ASN A 188 17.55 6.04 -13.69
C ASN A 188 18.70 5.02 -13.61
N ASP A 189 18.55 3.94 -12.84
CA ASP A 189 19.61 2.94 -12.67
C ASP A 189 19.44 1.80 -13.69
N PRO A 190 20.39 1.60 -14.63
CA PRO A 190 20.27 0.61 -15.71
C PRO A 190 20.10 -0.84 -15.21
N GLU A 191 20.56 -1.19 -14.00
CA GLU A 191 20.37 -2.54 -13.43
C GLU A 191 18.90 -2.84 -13.06
N SER A 192 18.07 -1.82 -12.86
CA SER A 192 16.63 -1.99 -12.57
C SER A 192 15.81 -2.38 -13.81
N GLN A 193 16.35 -2.14 -15.01
CA GLN A 193 15.67 -2.42 -16.29
C GLN A 193 16.10 -3.73 -16.96
N GLU A 194 17.22 -4.34 -16.54
CA GLU A 194 17.77 -5.54 -17.18
C GLU A 194 17.10 -6.87 -16.81
N LYS A 195 16.20 -6.91 -15.82
CA LYS A 195 15.46 -8.15 -15.49
C LYS A 195 14.33 -8.52 -16.46
N HIS A 196 14.06 -7.70 -17.49
CA HIS A 196 12.87 -7.85 -18.32
C HIS A 196 13.11 -7.72 -19.84
N LYS A 197 14.26 -8.20 -20.34
CA LYS A 197 14.38 -8.65 -21.74
C LYS A 197 14.28 -10.16 -21.85
#